data_AF-A0A9X8VEG1-F1
#
_entry.id   AF-A0A9X8VEG1-F1
#
_cell.length_a   1.000
_cell.length_b   1.000
_cell.length_c   1.000
_cell.angle_alpha   90.00
_cell.angle_beta   90.00
_cell.angle_gamma   90.00
#
_symmetry.space_group_name_H-M   'P 1'
#
loop_
_entity.id
_entity.type
_entity.pdbx_description
1 polymer ?
#
loop_
_entity_poly.entity_id
_entity_poly.type
_entity_poly.pdbx_seq_one_letter_code
_entity_poly.pdbx_strand_id
1 'polypeptide(L)'
;MTRWLQPLRRALLFSLLMTGAAAWAAPLTLASKNFTEQRILSAITVQYLRAKGFQVEPKTNLATVITRNAMINKQIDMTWEYTGTSLIIFNHINKRMSPQETYDTVKKLDAKLGLVWLQPADMNNTYAFAMQRRRAEKEQIRTMSQLVAKVEQVRKTDPK
;
A
#
# COMPACT_ATOMS: atom_id res chain seq x y z
N MET A 1 -57.84 -0.09 39.87
CA MET A 1 -57.16 -0.74 38.72
C MET A 1 -55.79 -0.11 38.46
N THR A 2 -54.89 -0.06 39.45
CA THR A 2 -53.63 0.73 39.33
C THR A 2 -52.38 0.08 39.94
N ARG A 3 -52.46 -1.16 40.46
CA ARG A 3 -51.29 -1.90 41.02
C ARG A 3 -50.45 -2.67 39.98
N TRP A 4 -50.89 -2.74 38.73
CA TRP A 4 -50.22 -3.52 37.67
C TRP A 4 -49.35 -2.67 36.72
N LEU A 5 -49.32 -1.35 36.87
CA LEU A 5 -48.55 -0.43 36.02
C LEU A 5 -47.17 -0.03 36.59
N GLN A 6 -46.90 -0.36 37.86
CA GLN A 6 -45.62 -0.05 38.50
C GLN A 6 -44.42 -0.92 38.06
N PRO A 7 -44.54 -2.24 37.77
CA PRO A 7 -43.39 -3.02 37.32
C PRO A 7 -42.95 -2.64 35.89
N LEU A 8 -43.88 -2.16 35.06
CA LEU A 8 -43.61 -1.71 33.68
C LEU A 8 -42.77 -0.43 33.62
N ARG A 9 -43.00 0.53 34.53
CA ARG A 9 -42.19 1.76 34.60
C ARG A 9 -40.74 1.51 35.06
N ARG A 10 -40.51 0.50 35.90
CA ARG A 10 -39.15 0.15 36.37
C ARG A 10 -38.35 -0.63 35.33
N ALA A 11 -39.01 -1.48 34.53
CA ALA A 11 -38.37 -2.22 33.44
C ALA A 11 -37.87 -1.31 32.30
N LEU A 12 -38.62 -0.24 31.98
CA LEU A 12 -38.26 0.74 30.95
C LEU A 12 -37.06 1.64 31.32
N LEU A 13 -36.80 1.85 32.61
CA LEU A 13 -35.63 2.61 33.09
C LEU A 13 -34.34 1.77 33.12
N PHE A 14 -34.46 0.44 33.20
CA PHE A 14 -33.31 -0.47 33.19
C PHE A 14 -32.82 -0.78 31.76
N SER A 15 -33.72 -0.79 30.77
CA SER A 15 -33.36 -0.96 29.36
C SER A 15 -32.71 0.29 28.73
N LEU A 16 -32.89 1.47 29.32
CA LEU A 16 -32.28 2.71 28.82
C LEU A 16 -30.82 2.92 29.27
N LEU A 17 -30.33 2.14 30.25
CA LEU A 17 -28.95 2.22 30.76
C LEU A 17 -27.95 1.32 30.01
N MET A 18 -28.41 0.46 29.09
CA MET A 18 -27.56 -0.49 28.36
C MET A 18 -27.27 -0.09 26.91
N THR A 19 -27.78 1.05 26.42
CA THR A 19 -27.51 1.53 25.03
C THR A 19 -26.21 2.31 24.88
N GLY A 20 -25.42 2.43 25.95
CA GLY A 20 -24.11 3.10 25.96
C GLY A 20 -22.92 2.15 25.77
N ALA A 21 -23.02 1.12 24.91
CA ALA A 21 -21.81 0.44 24.47
C ALA A 21 -21.05 1.42 23.58
N ALA A 22 -19.97 2.00 24.10
CA ALA A 22 -19.03 2.75 23.28
C ALA A 22 -18.63 1.83 22.10
N ALA A 23 -19.03 2.19 20.88
CA ALA A 23 -18.57 1.49 19.70
C ALA A 23 -17.10 1.86 19.50
N TRP A 24 -16.19 1.04 20.03
CA TRP A 24 -14.77 1.15 19.71
C TRP A 24 -14.62 0.82 18.23
N ALA A 25 -14.02 1.73 17.47
CA ALA A 25 -13.69 1.48 16.07
C ALA A 25 -12.78 0.23 15.99
N ALA A 26 -13.08 -0.69 15.07
CA ALA A 26 -12.26 -1.86 14.86
C ALA A 26 -10.81 -1.45 14.49
N PRO A 27 -9.80 -2.24 14.90
CA PRO A 27 -8.42 -1.97 14.50
C PRO A 27 -8.27 -1.95 12.98
N LEU A 28 -7.45 -1.03 12.47
CA LEU A 28 -7.08 -0.99 11.05
C LEU A 28 -6.20 -2.19 10.72
N THR A 29 -6.56 -2.93 9.68
CA THR A 29 -5.78 -4.07 9.20
C THR A 29 -4.85 -3.62 8.07
N LEU A 30 -3.54 -3.67 8.32
CA LEU A 30 -2.51 -3.34 7.33
C LEU A 30 -1.81 -4.61 6.85
N ALA A 31 -1.96 -4.93 5.57
CA ALA A 31 -1.30 -6.06 4.93
C ALA A 31 0.11 -5.73 4.43
N SER A 32 0.97 -6.76 4.37
CA SER A 32 2.26 -6.68 3.69
C SER A 32 2.56 -7.96 2.90
N LYS A 33 3.25 -7.78 1.76
CA LYS A 33 3.79 -8.90 0.99
C LYS A 33 4.99 -9.53 1.68
N ASN A 34 5.40 -10.70 1.19
CA ASN A 34 6.54 -11.46 1.71
C ASN A 34 7.90 -11.04 1.14
N PHE A 35 8.28 -9.77 1.29
CA PHE A 35 9.64 -9.34 1.00
C PHE A 35 10.04 -8.12 1.82
N THR A 36 11.35 -7.89 1.89
CA THR A 36 11.98 -6.97 2.85
C THR A 36 11.42 -5.55 2.80
N GLU A 37 11.35 -4.93 1.62
CA GLU A 37 10.84 -3.55 1.48
C GLU A 37 9.38 -3.44 1.96
N GLN A 38 8.51 -4.37 1.58
CA GLN A 38 7.11 -4.38 2.03
C GLN A 38 6.97 -4.53 3.54
N ARG A 39 7.81 -5.36 4.17
CA ARG A 39 7.84 -5.49 5.64
C ARG A 39 8.30 -4.21 6.31
N ILE A 40 9.32 -3.54 5.76
CA ILE A 40 9.82 -2.26 6.28
C ILE A 40 8.75 -1.17 6.15
N LEU A 41 8.18 -0.98 4.96
CA LEU A 41 7.17 0.05 4.71
C LEU A 41 5.91 -0.17 5.56
N SER A 42 5.47 -1.41 5.69
CA SER A 42 4.36 -1.77 6.59
C SER A 42 4.71 -1.44 8.04
N ALA A 43 5.87 -1.85 8.54
CA ALA A 43 6.29 -1.58 9.92
C ALA A 43 6.42 -0.08 10.24
N ILE A 44 6.94 0.72 9.30
CA ILE A 44 6.99 2.19 9.43
C ILE A 44 5.57 2.76 9.52
N THR A 45 4.66 2.29 8.66
CA THR A 45 3.26 2.74 8.62
C THR A 45 2.51 2.38 9.90
N VAL A 46 2.67 1.16 10.41
CA VAL A 46 2.09 0.72 11.70
C VAL A 46 2.56 1.63 12.83
N GLN A 47 3.86 1.89 12.93
CA GLN A 47 4.42 2.74 13.98
C GLN A 47 3.88 4.17 13.89
N TYR A 48 3.84 4.73 12.68
CA TYR A 48 3.30 6.07 12.44
C TYR A 48 1.83 6.18 12.86
N LEU A 49 0.98 5.25 12.42
CA LEU A 49 -0.45 5.27 12.74
C LEU A 49 -0.72 5.05 14.24
N ARG A 50 0.02 4.14 14.88
CA ARG A 50 -0.06 3.95 16.33
C ARG A 50 0.34 5.19 17.10
N ALA A 51 1.39 5.89 16.67
CA ALA A 51 1.79 7.17 17.25
C ALA A 51 0.72 8.27 17.08
N LYS A 52 -0.19 8.12 16.10
CA LYS A 52 -1.36 8.99 15.90
C LYS A 52 -2.62 8.52 16.65
N GLY A 53 -2.52 7.48 17.47
CA GLY A 53 -3.62 6.96 18.30
C GLY A 53 -4.50 5.91 17.62
N PHE A 54 -4.17 5.47 16.41
CA PHE A 54 -4.91 4.40 15.74
C PHE A 54 -4.48 3.03 16.26
N GLN A 55 -5.43 2.12 16.45
CA GLN A 55 -5.13 0.70 16.59
C GLN A 55 -4.89 0.10 15.21
N VAL A 56 -3.75 -0.58 15.04
CA VAL A 56 -3.37 -1.18 13.76
C VAL A 56 -2.91 -2.62 13.97
N GLU A 57 -3.55 -3.56 13.28
CA GLU A 57 -3.17 -4.96 13.17
C GLU A 57 -2.36 -5.21 11.89
N PRO A 58 -1.05 -5.52 11.99
CA PRO A 58 -0.29 -5.97 10.84
C PRO A 58 -0.66 -7.41 10.46
N LYS A 59 -0.94 -7.64 9.17
CA LYS A 59 -1.04 -8.97 8.55
C LYS A 59 0.08 -9.13 7.54
N THR A 60 1.13 -9.85 7.92
CA THR A 60 2.34 -9.98 7.09
C THR A 60 2.31 -11.26 6.25
N ASN A 61 3.20 -11.34 5.25
CA ASN A 61 3.44 -12.56 4.48
C ASN A 61 2.24 -12.99 3.61
N LEU A 62 1.48 -12.03 3.09
CA LEU A 62 0.36 -12.30 2.17
C LEU A 62 0.84 -12.31 0.71
N ALA A 63 0.28 -13.20 -0.10
CA ALA A 63 0.50 -13.15 -1.55
C ALA A 63 -0.21 -11.94 -2.16
N THR A 64 0.32 -11.42 -3.27
CA THR A 64 -0.19 -10.23 -3.97
C THR A 64 -1.67 -10.33 -4.33
N VAL A 65 -2.10 -11.43 -4.97
CA VAL A 65 -3.50 -11.63 -5.39
C VAL A 65 -4.43 -11.81 -4.18
N ILE A 66 -3.97 -12.52 -3.14
CA ILE A 66 -4.74 -12.70 -1.90
C ILE A 66 -4.97 -11.34 -1.23
N THR A 67 -3.93 -10.52 -1.14
CA THR A 67 -4.03 -9.16 -0.56
C THR A 67 -5.04 -8.32 -1.34
N ARG A 68 -4.98 -8.33 -2.67
CA ARG A 68 -5.91 -7.58 -3.52
C ARG A 68 -7.37 -8.00 -3.32
N ASN A 69 -7.64 -9.30 -3.32
CA ASN A 69 -8.98 -9.82 -3.11
C ASN A 69 -9.50 -9.49 -1.70
N ALA A 70 -8.64 -9.60 -0.68
CA ALA A 70 -9.00 -9.24 0.68
C ALA A 70 -9.31 -7.74 0.83
N MET A 71 -8.58 -6.85 0.13
CA MET A 71 -8.88 -5.41 0.09
C MET A 71 -10.26 -5.14 -0.57
N ILE A 72 -10.54 -5.75 -1.72
CA ILE A 72 -11.84 -5.59 -2.43
C ILE A 72 -13.00 -6.08 -1.56
N ASN A 73 -12.79 -7.17 -0.83
CA ASN A 73 -13.78 -7.75 0.08
C ASN A 73 -13.77 -7.12 1.49
N LYS A 74 -13.05 -6.01 1.71
CA LYS A 74 -13.01 -5.26 2.97
C LYS A 74 -12.53 -6.08 4.18
N GLN A 75 -11.69 -7.09 3.93
CA GLN A 75 -11.03 -7.90 4.97
C GLN A 75 -9.69 -7.28 5.39
N ILE A 76 -9.15 -6.37 4.57
CA ILE A 76 -7.91 -5.63 4.80
C ILE A 76 -8.21 -4.18 4.44
N ASP A 77 -7.78 -3.25 5.29
CA ASP A 77 -8.05 -1.82 5.12
C ASP A 77 -6.97 -1.12 4.29
N MET A 78 -5.72 -1.59 4.43
CA MET A 78 -4.55 -0.90 3.90
C MET A 78 -3.49 -1.89 3.41
N THR A 79 -2.75 -1.51 2.37
CA THR A 79 -1.52 -2.20 1.94
C THR A 79 -0.63 -1.22 1.18
N TRP A 80 0.68 -1.48 1.15
CA TRP A 80 1.55 -0.88 0.14
C TRP A 80 1.40 -1.65 -1.17
N GLU A 81 1.18 -0.94 -2.27
CA GLU A 81 1.06 -1.54 -3.59
C GLU A 81 1.86 -0.76 -4.63
N TYR A 82 2.39 -1.47 -5.63
CA TYR A 82 3.13 -0.92 -6.73
C TYR A 82 2.17 -0.63 -7.88
N THR A 83 2.29 0.56 -8.45
CA THR A 83 1.47 0.99 -9.59
C THR A 83 1.59 0.02 -10.76
N GLY A 84 2.80 -0.45 -11.08
CA GLY A 84 3.03 -1.45 -12.13
C GLY A 84 2.37 -2.81 -11.86
N THR A 85 2.33 -3.27 -10.60
CA THR A 85 1.61 -4.50 -10.24
C THR A 85 0.12 -4.34 -10.48
N SER A 86 -0.49 -3.24 -10.02
CA SER A 86 -1.92 -3.01 -10.26
C SER A 86 -2.24 -2.87 -11.75
N LEU A 87 -1.40 -2.17 -12.51
CA LEU A 87 -1.59 -1.96 -13.94
C LEU A 87 -1.60 -3.29 -14.73
N ILE A 88 -0.58 -4.12 -14.52
CA ILE A 88 -0.35 -5.33 -15.33
C ILE A 88 -1.15 -6.52 -14.80
N ILE A 89 -1.07 -6.78 -13.50
CA ILE A 89 -1.62 -8.02 -12.91
C ILE A 89 -3.13 -7.92 -12.70
N PHE A 90 -3.63 -6.78 -12.21
CA PHE A 90 -5.05 -6.64 -11.85
C PHE A 90 -5.88 -5.98 -12.94
N ASN A 91 -5.28 -5.05 -13.69
CA ASN A 91 -5.98 -4.31 -14.74
C ASN A 91 -5.61 -4.78 -16.16
N HIS A 92 -4.67 -5.72 -16.30
CA HIS A 92 -4.28 -6.35 -17.57
C HIS A 92 -3.84 -5.37 -18.66
N ILE A 93 -3.24 -4.24 -18.27
CA ILE A 93 -2.71 -3.24 -19.20
C ILE A 93 -1.19 -3.41 -19.32
N ASN A 94 -0.75 -3.87 -20.50
CA ASN A 94 0.67 -4.05 -20.82
C ASN A 94 1.28 -2.85 -21.57
N LYS A 95 0.52 -1.77 -21.76
CA LYS A 95 1.00 -0.56 -22.44
C LYS A 95 2.04 0.14 -21.57
N ARG A 96 3.18 0.49 -22.16
CA ARG A 96 4.20 1.33 -21.50
C ARG A 96 3.65 2.74 -21.27
N MET A 97 3.78 3.22 -20.05
CA MET A 97 3.32 4.55 -19.61
C MET A 97 4.41 5.22 -18.77
N SER A 98 4.35 6.54 -18.64
CA SER A 98 5.15 7.26 -17.65
C SER A 98 4.71 6.90 -16.22
N PRO A 99 5.54 7.16 -15.18
CA PRO A 99 5.16 6.90 -13.79
C PRO A 99 3.85 7.60 -13.39
N GLN A 100 3.67 8.85 -13.80
CA GLN A 100 2.48 9.65 -13.48
C GLN A 100 1.23 9.08 -14.17
N GLU A 101 1.30 8.81 -15.49
CA GLU A 101 0.18 8.20 -16.22
C GLU A 101 -0.20 6.82 -15.66
N THR A 102 0.79 6.02 -15.25
CA THR A 102 0.55 4.72 -14.61
C THR A 102 -0.22 4.90 -13.31
N TYR A 103 0.21 5.81 -12.44
CA TYR A 103 -0.44 6.11 -11.16
C TYR A 103 -1.88 6.61 -11.37
N ASP A 104 -2.09 7.58 -12.25
CA ASP A 104 -3.42 8.15 -12.51
C ASP A 104 -4.38 7.11 -13.10
N THR A 105 -3.86 6.23 -13.96
CA THR A 105 -4.64 5.13 -14.55
C THR A 105 -5.09 4.15 -13.48
N VAL A 106 -4.18 3.61 -12.66
CA VAL A 106 -4.54 2.61 -11.63
C VAL A 106 -5.41 3.22 -10.54
N LYS A 107 -5.16 4.48 -10.16
CA LYS A 107 -6.02 5.21 -9.22
C LYS A 107 -7.45 5.29 -9.73
N LYS A 108 -7.65 5.65 -11.00
CA LYS A 108 -8.99 5.74 -11.61
C LYS A 108 -9.69 4.39 -11.71
N LEU A 109 -8.97 3.33 -12.07
CA LEU A 109 -9.54 2.00 -12.24
C LEU A 109 -9.89 1.38 -10.88
N ASP A 110 -8.98 1.46 -9.92
CA ASP A 110 -9.15 0.88 -8.59
C ASP A 110 -10.20 1.63 -7.75
N ALA A 111 -10.41 2.93 -8.00
CA ALA A 111 -11.49 3.69 -7.37
C ALA A 111 -12.88 3.12 -7.66
N LYS A 112 -13.09 2.49 -8.84
CA LYS A 112 -14.36 1.82 -9.17
C LYS A 112 -14.62 0.59 -8.31
N LEU A 113 -13.58 0.04 -7.68
CA LEU A 113 -13.64 -1.08 -6.75
C LEU A 113 -13.69 -0.62 -5.28
N GLY A 114 -13.80 0.70 -5.05
CA GLY A 114 -13.78 1.29 -3.70
C GLY A 114 -12.38 1.40 -3.09
N LEU A 115 -11.31 1.20 -3.88
CA LEU A 115 -9.93 1.29 -3.41
C LEU A 115 -9.37 2.69 -3.65
N VAL A 116 -8.72 3.26 -2.64
CA VAL A 116 -8.15 4.62 -2.71
C VAL A 116 -6.63 4.55 -2.71
N TRP A 117 -6.03 5.10 -3.77
CA TRP A 117 -4.58 5.32 -3.83
C TRP A 117 -4.21 6.63 -3.13
N LEU A 118 -3.33 6.55 -2.15
CA LEU A 118 -2.68 7.69 -1.50
C LEU A 118 -1.55 8.24 -2.38
N GLN A 119 -0.92 9.34 -1.93
CA GLN A 119 0.27 9.86 -2.60
C GLN A 119 1.35 8.75 -2.68
N PRO A 120 1.90 8.49 -3.87
CA PRO A 120 2.92 7.47 -4.04
C PRO A 120 4.24 7.95 -3.42
N ALA A 121 5.07 7.02 -2.98
CA ALA A 121 6.45 7.33 -2.64
C ALA A 121 7.27 7.64 -3.90
N ASP A 122 8.31 8.48 -3.78
CA ASP A 122 9.21 8.85 -4.88
C ASP A 122 10.10 7.69 -5.38
N MET A 123 9.96 6.48 -4.81
CA MET A 123 10.76 5.31 -5.17
C MET A 123 10.22 4.63 -6.42
N ASN A 124 11.14 4.13 -7.25
CA ASN A 124 10.82 3.25 -8.36
C ASN A 124 11.52 1.89 -8.17
N ASN A 125 10.79 0.93 -7.61
CA ASN A 125 11.27 -0.45 -7.44
C ASN A 125 11.05 -1.24 -8.75
N THR A 126 11.99 -1.10 -9.68
CA THR A 126 11.99 -1.79 -10.97
C THR A 126 13.37 -2.34 -11.29
N TYR A 127 13.45 -3.23 -12.28
CA TYR A 127 14.74 -3.76 -12.72
C TYR A 127 15.63 -2.65 -13.29
N ALA A 128 16.87 -2.63 -12.80
CA ALA A 128 17.88 -1.68 -13.19
C ALA A 128 19.27 -2.32 -13.10
N PHE A 129 20.24 -1.68 -13.75
CA PHE A 129 21.65 -2.01 -13.56
C PHE A 129 22.22 -1.18 -12.42
N ALA A 130 23.04 -1.81 -11.57
CA ALA A 130 23.77 -1.15 -10.51
C ALA A 130 25.27 -1.09 -10.85
N MET A 131 25.91 0.02 -10.49
CA MET A 131 27.35 0.21 -10.63
C MET A 131 27.98 0.45 -9.26
N GLN A 132 29.26 0.08 -9.12
CA GLN A 132 30.03 0.49 -7.94
C GLN A 132 30.09 2.01 -7.87
N ARG A 133 29.75 2.58 -6.70
CA ARG A 133 29.66 4.03 -6.49
C ARG A 133 30.89 4.79 -6.99
N ARG A 134 32.09 4.35 -6.58
CA ARG A 134 33.36 4.99 -6.97
C ARG A 134 33.54 5.08 -8.48
N ARG A 135 33.13 4.05 -9.23
CA ARG A 135 33.23 4.01 -10.69
C ARG A 135 32.17 4.91 -11.34
N ALA A 136 30.93 4.82 -10.88
CA ALA A 136 29.83 5.65 -11.37
C ALA A 136 30.13 7.15 -11.19
N GLU A 137 30.72 7.53 -10.06
CA GLU A 137 31.14 8.91 -9.79
C GLU A 137 32.32 9.34 -10.68
N LYS A 138 33.37 8.52 -10.79
CA LYS A 138 34.54 8.80 -11.63
C LYS A 138 34.18 8.94 -13.12
N GLU A 139 33.27 8.10 -13.60
CA GLU A 139 32.83 8.09 -15.00
C GLU A 139 31.60 8.98 -15.26
N GLN A 140 31.06 9.62 -14.21
CA GLN A 140 29.86 10.48 -14.26
C GLN A 140 28.62 9.78 -14.84
N ILE A 141 28.43 8.50 -14.53
CA ILE A 141 27.30 7.69 -15.00
C ILE A 141 26.21 7.62 -13.93
N ARG A 142 25.06 8.22 -14.22
CA ARG A 142 23.84 8.22 -13.39
C ARG A 142 22.62 7.68 -14.12
N THR A 143 22.68 7.56 -15.44
CA THR A 143 21.57 7.08 -16.27
C THR A 143 22.01 5.93 -17.19
N MET A 144 21.03 5.15 -17.65
CA MET A 144 21.29 4.11 -18.65
C MET A 144 21.86 4.69 -19.95
N SER A 145 21.39 5.86 -20.39
CA SER A 145 21.92 6.52 -21.59
C SER A 145 23.41 6.87 -21.45
N GLN A 146 23.84 7.32 -20.27
CA GLN A 146 25.25 7.58 -19.99
C GLN A 146 26.08 6.30 -19.97
N LEU A 147 25.53 5.21 -19.40
CA LEU A 147 26.19 3.89 -19.43
C LEU A 147 26.37 3.39 -20.87
N VAL A 148 25.32 3.46 -21.71
CA VAL A 148 25.41 3.07 -23.12
C VAL A 148 26.44 3.91 -23.87
N ALA A 149 26.42 5.23 -23.70
CA ALA A 149 27.41 6.11 -24.32
C ALA A 149 28.84 5.74 -23.92
N LYS A 150 29.07 5.38 -22.65
CA LYS A 150 30.38 4.92 -22.17
C LYS A 150 30.80 3.59 -22.79
N VAL A 151 29.89 2.62 -22.87
CA VAL A 151 30.15 1.31 -23.50
C VAL A 151 30.52 1.46 -24.97
N GLU A 152 29.80 2.30 -25.71
CA GLU A 152 30.11 2.58 -27.12
C GLU A 152 31.44 3.33 -27.29
N GLN A 153 31.78 4.24 -26.37
CA GLN A 153 33.11 4.87 -26.36
C GLN A 153 34.21 3.82 -26.19
N VAL A 154 34.08 2.95 -25.18
CA VAL A 154 35.07 1.89 -24.91
C VAL A 154 35.22 0.98 -26.12
N ARG A 155 34.12 0.52 -26.72
CA ARG A 155 34.14 -0.34 -27.91
C ARG A 155 34.91 0.26 -29.09
N LYS A 156 34.89 1.59 -29.25
CA LYS A 156 35.61 2.29 -30.31
C LYS A 156 37.09 2.48 -29.98
N THR A 157 37.43 2.72 -28.72
CA THR A 157 38.80 3.06 -28.29
C THR A 157 39.62 1.85 -27.85
N ASP A 158 38.96 0.75 -27.49
CA ASP A 158 39.56 -0.52 -27.09
C ASP A 158 38.65 -1.67 -27.57
N PRO A 159 38.79 -2.11 -28.83
CA PRO A 159 37.86 -3.06 -29.46
C PRO A 159 38.07 -4.52 -29.05
N LYS A 160 38.98 -4.81 -28.11
CA LYS A 160 39.28 -6.16 -27.63
C LYS A 160 38.33 -6.62 -26.52
#